data_AF-A0A6H2GY08-F1
#
_entry.id   AF-A0A6H2GY08-F1
#
_cell.length_a   1.000
_cell.length_b   1.000
_cell.length_c   1.000
_cell.angle_alpha   90.00
_cell.angle_beta   90.00
_cell.angle_gamma   90.00
#
_symmetry.space_group_name_H-M   'P 1'
#
loop_
_entity.id
_entity.type
_entity.pdbx_description
1 polymer ?
#
loop_
_entity_poly.entity_id
_entity_poly.type
_entity_poly.pdbx_seq_one_letter_code
_entity_poly.pdbx_strand_id
1 'polypeptide(L)'
;MSGNGQADTGADALSGGEDRSGERRPRSEGDDAPRAAVALRYDPADGAPAVVAKGKGQLADEIVQRARENGVPVQEDRSLVEVLSKLDLNQQIPAELYELVAELLSFIYQTDRKAGALSGALAAPRGSEGGALG
;
A
#
# COMPACT_ATOMS: atom_id res chain seq x y z
N MET A 1 35.29 63.87 35.93
CA MET A 1 35.20 63.14 34.64
C MET A 1 36.58 62.55 34.39
N SER A 2 36.76 61.26 34.70
CA SER A 2 36.83 60.17 33.69
C SER A 2 38.07 60.33 32.82
N GLY A 3 39.06 59.45 32.79
CA GLY A 3 39.00 57.99 32.83
C GLY A 3 39.59 57.47 31.51
N ASN A 4 40.73 56.78 31.62
CA ASN A 4 41.32 55.81 30.70
C ASN A 4 41.79 56.24 29.29
N GLY A 5 43.10 56.08 29.05
CA GLY A 5 43.71 55.88 27.73
C GLY A 5 44.53 54.59 27.77
N GLN A 6 43.90 53.51 27.34
CA GLN A 6 44.35 52.13 27.46
C GLN A 6 45.16 51.71 26.22
N ALA A 7 46.05 50.75 26.46
CA ALA A 7 47.19 50.37 25.65
C ALA A 7 46.91 49.82 24.23
N ASP A 8 47.85 50.17 23.33
CA ASP A 8 48.43 49.36 22.24
C ASP A 8 48.78 47.93 22.76
N THR A 9 48.79 46.81 22.05
CA THR A 9 49.10 46.47 20.66
C THR A 9 48.67 45.01 20.44
N GLY A 10 48.27 44.67 19.22
CA GLY A 10 48.66 43.44 18.52
C GLY A 10 48.35 42.08 19.15
N ALA A 11 47.32 41.41 18.63
CA ALA A 11 47.38 39.96 18.43
C ALA A 11 46.52 39.58 17.22
N ASP A 12 47.20 39.35 16.11
CA ASP A 12 46.74 38.53 14.99
C ASP A 12 46.20 37.19 15.49
N ALA A 13 44.95 36.89 15.16
CA ALA A 13 44.46 35.52 15.01
C ALA A 13 43.18 35.53 14.17
N LEU A 14 43.39 35.62 12.85
CA LEU A 14 42.46 35.06 11.89
C LEU A 14 42.39 33.55 12.15
N SER A 15 41.27 33.06 12.68
CA SER A 15 40.88 31.66 12.50
C SER A 15 39.38 31.59 12.36
N GLY A 16 38.96 31.42 11.10
CA GLY A 16 37.59 31.12 10.74
C GLY A 16 37.17 29.78 11.32
N GLY A 17 36.08 29.81 12.08
CA GLY A 17 35.28 28.64 12.40
C GLY A 17 33.86 28.93 11.96
N GLU A 18 33.61 28.85 10.66
CA GLU A 18 32.26 28.78 10.11
C GLU A 18 31.61 27.50 10.65
N ASP A 19 30.90 27.58 11.78
CA ASP A 19 30.01 26.50 12.21
C ASP A 19 28.77 26.48 11.31
N ARG A 20 28.97 25.99 10.08
CA ARG A 20 27.92 25.58 9.15
C ARG A 20 27.61 24.11 9.37
N SER A 21 27.11 23.76 10.55
CA SER A 21 26.67 22.38 10.85
C SER A 21 25.30 22.38 11.51
N GLY A 22 24.26 22.68 10.73
CA GLY A 22 22.92 22.64 11.28
C GLY A 22 21.74 22.82 10.35
N GLU A 23 21.94 22.85 9.03
CA GLU A 23 20.81 22.77 8.10
C GLU A 23 20.28 21.32 8.15
N ARG A 24 19.48 21.01 9.19
CA ARG A 24 18.60 19.83 9.18
C ARG A 24 17.62 20.07 8.05
N ARG A 25 18.02 19.65 6.84
CA ARG A 25 17.08 19.43 5.76
C ARG A 25 15.92 18.64 6.37
N PRO A 26 14.67 19.12 6.30
CA PRO A 26 13.55 18.26 6.65
C PRO A 26 13.71 17.02 5.78
N ARG A 27 13.98 15.87 6.41
CA ARG A 27 13.96 14.59 5.72
C ARG A 27 12.59 14.54 5.06
N SER A 28 12.58 14.42 3.75
CA SER A 28 11.38 14.47 2.92
C SER A 28 10.26 13.69 3.60
N GLU A 29 9.21 14.40 4.02
CA GLU A 29 8.00 13.89 4.69
C GLU A 29 7.13 12.97 3.79
N GLY A 30 7.76 12.28 2.84
CA GLY A 30 7.15 11.29 1.95
C GLY A 30 7.47 9.83 2.31
N ASP A 31 8.51 9.57 3.13
CA ASP A 31 9.02 8.21 3.42
C ASP A 31 8.63 7.66 4.81
N ASP A 32 8.05 8.48 5.70
CA ASP A 32 7.71 8.09 7.08
C ASP A 32 6.26 7.60 7.27
N ALA A 33 5.45 7.57 6.21
CA ALA A 33 4.13 6.95 6.30
C ALA A 33 4.30 5.42 6.38
N PRO A 34 3.87 4.75 7.47
CA PRO A 34 4.07 3.31 7.61
C PRO A 34 3.35 2.58 6.47
N ARG A 35 4.13 1.84 5.66
CA ARG A 35 3.60 0.97 4.60
C ARG A 35 2.54 0.05 5.18
N ALA A 36 1.46 -0.16 4.46
CA ALA A 36 0.38 -1.03 4.88
C ALA A 36 -0.01 -1.97 3.73
N ALA A 37 -0.46 -3.16 4.08
CA ALA A 37 -0.92 -4.17 3.13
C ALA A 37 -2.18 -4.84 3.65
N VAL A 38 -3.07 -5.20 2.73
CA VAL A 38 -4.28 -5.97 2.97
C VAL A 38 -4.36 -7.06 1.91
N ALA A 39 -4.58 -8.31 2.34
CA ALA A 39 -4.80 -9.44 1.46
C ALA A 39 -6.29 -9.81 1.45
N LEU A 40 -6.83 -9.97 0.25
CA LEU A 40 -8.23 -10.35 0.04
C LEU A 40 -8.30 -11.78 -0.51
N ARG A 41 -9.31 -12.53 -0.07
CA ARG A 41 -9.71 -13.80 -0.68
C ARG A 41 -11.11 -13.65 -1.25
N TYR A 42 -11.33 -14.16 -2.45
CA TYR A 42 -12.65 -14.27 -3.04
C TYR A 42 -12.95 -15.73 -3.35
N ASP A 43 -14.04 -16.24 -2.77
CA ASP A 43 -14.64 -17.51 -3.16
C ASP A 43 -16.01 -17.21 -3.79
N PRO A 44 -16.29 -17.63 -5.03
CA PRO A 44 -17.60 -17.44 -5.65
C PRO A 44 -18.77 -17.97 -4.82
N ALA A 45 -18.55 -18.98 -3.98
CA ALA A 45 -19.57 -19.55 -3.10
C ALA A 45 -19.94 -18.63 -1.91
N ASP A 46 -19.00 -17.79 -1.46
CA ASP A 46 -19.16 -16.93 -0.28
C ASP A 46 -19.86 -15.60 -0.62
N GLY A 47 -20.06 -15.29 -1.90
CA GLY A 47 -20.78 -14.12 -2.40
C GLY A 47 -20.02 -12.78 -2.28
N ALA A 48 -19.04 -12.67 -1.38
CA ALA A 48 -18.25 -11.46 -1.17
C ALA A 48 -16.78 -11.78 -0.83
N PRO A 49 -15.80 -10.97 -1.30
CA PRO A 49 -14.43 -11.10 -0.87
C PRO A 49 -14.29 -10.83 0.62
N ALA A 50 -13.29 -11.43 1.26
CA ALA A 50 -12.99 -11.25 2.67
C ALA A 50 -11.53 -10.86 2.90
N VAL A 51 -11.27 -10.09 3.96
CA VAL A 51 -9.91 -9.75 4.39
C VAL A 51 -9.31 -10.96 5.10
N VAL A 52 -8.23 -11.53 4.56
CA VAL A 52 -7.57 -12.71 5.15
C VAL A 52 -6.25 -12.38 5.84
N ALA A 53 -5.63 -11.25 5.49
CA ALA A 53 -4.47 -10.72 6.19
C ALA A 53 -4.45 -9.19 6.10
N LYS A 54 -3.88 -8.54 7.13
CA LYS A 54 -3.57 -7.10 7.11
C LYS A 54 -2.34 -6.82 7.97
N GLY A 55 -1.53 -5.85 7.58
CA GLY A 55 -0.29 -5.53 8.27
C GLY A 55 0.20 -4.11 8.00
N LYS A 56 1.13 -3.65 8.85
CA LYS A 56 1.84 -2.38 8.71
C LYS A 56 3.34 -2.59 8.88
N GLY A 57 4.15 -1.70 8.31
CA GLY A 57 5.61 -1.78 8.36
C GLY A 57 6.13 -3.12 7.85
N GLN A 58 7.01 -3.76 8.64
CA GLN A 58 7.63 -5.04 8.27
C GLN A 58 6.61 -6.14 7.95
N LEU A 59 5.48 -6.21 8.68
CA LEU A 59 4.45 -7.20 8.40
C LEU A 59 3.78 -6.95 7.04
N ALA A 60 3.62 -5.68 6.63
CA ALA A 60 3.12 -5.37 5.30
C ALA A 60 4.10 -5.83 4.21
N ASP A 61 5.39 -5.62 4.43
CA ASP A 61 6.44 -6.07 3.51
C ASP A 61 6.45 -7.60 3.40
N GLU A 62 6.31 -8.33 4.52
CA GLU A 62 6.19 -9.79 4.52
C GLU A 62 4.95 -10.30 3.78
N ILE A 63 3.79 -9.65 3.95
CA ILE A 63 2.56 -10.00 3.23
C ILE A 63 2.78 -9.85 1.72
N VAL A 64 3.34 -8.72 1.29
CA VAL A 64 3.62 -8.45 -0.12
C VAL A 64 4.66 -9.43 -0.67
N GLN A 65 5.71 -9.73 0.09
CA GLN A 65 6.75 -10.67 -0.31
C GLN A 65 6.18 -12.08 -0.53
N ARG A 66 5.39 -12.58 0.44
CA ARG A 66 4.71 -13.88 0.31
C ARG A 66 3.73 -13.93 -0.85
N ALA A 67 3.00 -12.84 -1.10
CA ALA A 67 2.09 -12.75 -2.24
C ALA A 67 2.86 -12.93 -3.56
N ARG A 68 3.97 -12.20 -3.73
CA ARG A 68 4.84 -12.31 -4.92
C ARG A 68 5.42 -13.71 -5.09
N GLU A 69 5.89 -14.34 -4.02
CA GLU A 69 6.44 -15.70 -4.02
C GLU A 69 5.41 -16.76 -4.45
N ASN A 70 4.13 -16.54 -4.13
CA ASN A 70 3.04 -17.48 -4.46
C ASN A 70 2.30 -17.09 -5.75
N GLY A 71 2.80 -16.10 -6.51
CA GLY A 71 2.15 -15.63 -7.73
C GLY A 71 0.79 -14.95 -7.51
N VAL A 72 0.52 -14.46 -6.29
CA VAL A 72 -0.68 -13.68 -5.99
C VAL A 72 -0.47 -12.25 -6.51
N PRO A 73 -1.38 -11.70 -7.34
CA PRO A 73 -1.29 -10.34 -7.84
C PRO A 73 -1.21 -9.30 -6.72
N VAL A 74 -0.30 -8.34 -6.85
CA VAL A 74 -0.12 -7.24 -5.90
C VAL A 74 -0.42 -5.93 -6.62
N GLN A 75 -1.38 -5.17 -6.09
CA GLN A 75 -1.71 -3.82 -6.52
C GLN A 75 -1.27 -2.82 -5.46
N GLU A 76 -0.57 -1.78 -5.88
CA GLU A 76 -0.20 -0.66 -5.01
C GLU A 76 -1.26 0.45 -5.16
N ASP A 77 -2.05 0.64 -4.10
CA ASP A 77 -3.03 1.73 -3.99
C ASP A 77 -3.18 2.13 -2.51
N ARG A 78 -2.69 3.32 -2.18
CA ARG A 78 -2.70 3.82 -0.80
C ARG A 78 -4.12 4.08 -0.30
N SER A 79 -4.98 4.66 -1.12
CA SER A 79 -6.35 5.00 -0.74
C SER A 79 -7.17 3.75 -0.47
N LEU A 80 -7.02 2.72 -1.32
CA LEU A 80 -7.68 1.44 -1.12
C LEU A 80 -7.22 0.74 0.16
N VAL A 81 -5.91 0.71 0.42
CA VAL A 81 -5.36 0.13 1.64
C VAL A 81 -5.85 0.86 2.89
N GLU A 82 -5.92 2.19 2.87
CA GLU A 82 -6.45 2.98 3.98
C GLU A 82 -7.92 2.66 4.30
N VAL A 83 -8.73 2.36 3.29
CA VAL A 83 -10.13 1.96 3.47
C VAL A 83 -10.21 0.51 3.96
N LEU A 84 -9.59 -0.43 3.25
CA LEU A 84 -9.70 -1.87 3.54
C LEU A 84 -9.03 -2.26 4.87
N SER A 85 -7.99 -1.54 5.31
CA SER A 85 -7.31 -1.82 6.58
C SER A 85 -8.18 -1.59 7.82
N LYS A 86 -9.30 -0.86 7.67
CA LYS A 86 -10.31 -0.64 8.71
C LYS A 86 -11.19 -1.87 8.95
N LEU A 87 -11.27 -2.78 7.97
CA LEU A 87 -12.03 -4.02 8.10
C LEU A 87 -11.28 -5.04 8.95
N ASP A 88 -12.01 -5.86 9.69
CA ASP A 88 -11.47 -6.92 10.54
C ASP A 88 -11.01 -8.14 9.74
N LEU A 89 -10.12 -8.93 10.36
CA LEU A 89 -9.70 -10.20 9.78
C LEU A 89 -10.90 -11.15 9.67
N ASN A 90 -10.99 -11.82 8.53
CA ASN A 90 -12.08 -12.69 8.10
C ASN A 90 -13.43 -11.96 7.92
N GLN A 91 -13.44 -10.63 7.99
CA GLN A 91 -14.63 -9.86 7.67
C GLN A 91 -14.84 -9.84 6.15
N GLN A 92 -16.07 -10.13 5.73
CA GLN A 92 -16.49 -9.88 4.35
C GLN A 92 -16.49 -8.38 4.08
N ILE A 93 -16.12 -8.02 2.86
CA ILE A 93 -16.17 -6.63 2.42
C ILE A 93 -17.65 -6.18 2.47
N PRO A 94 -17.93 -4.98 3.01
CA PRO A 94 -19.29 -4.46 3.04
C PRO A 94 -19.71 -3.91 1.67
N ALA A 95 -21.02 -3.87 1.40
CA ALA A 95 -21.57 -3.60 0.08
C ALA A 95 -21.15 -2.24 -0.50
N GLU A 96 -20.93 -1.25 0.35
CA GLU A 96 -20.49 0.10 -0.02
C GLU A 96 -19.10 0.12 -0.66
N LEU A 97 -18.31 -0.94 -0.46
CA LEU A 97 -16.98 -1.10 -1.02
C LEU A 97 -16.92 -2.08 -2.20
N TYR A 98 -18.07 -2.64 -2.63
CA TYR A 98 -18.10 -3.63 -3.72
C TYR A 98 -17.66 -3.05 -5.05
N GLU A 99 -18.08 -1.84 -5.40
CA GLU A 99 -17.71 -1.19 -6.66
C GLU A 99 -16.19 -1.02 -6.77
N LEU A 100 -15.57 -0.53 -5.69
CA LEU A 100 -14.13 -0.32 -5.60
C LEU A 100 -13.35 -1.64 -5.74
N VAL A 101 -13.83 -2.72 -5.11
CA VAL A 101 -13.17 -4.03 -5.19
C VAL A 101 -13.41 -4.70 -6.55
N ALA A 102 -14.58 -4.50 -7.15
CA ALA A 102 -14.88 -4.98 -8.49
C ALA A 102 -13.98 -4.33 -9.54
N GLU A 103 -13.66 -3.04 -9.38
CA GLU A 103 -12.70 -2.33 -10.24
C GLU A 103 -11.29 -2.94 -10.11
N LEU A 104 -10.82 -3.15 -8.88
CA LEU A 104 -9.53 -3.82 -8.62
C LEU A 104 -9.47 -5.20 -9.30
N LEU A 105 -10.47 -6.05 -9.07
CA LEU A 105 -10.52 -7.39 -9.64
C LEU A 105 -10.57 -7.33 -11.16
N SER A 106 -11.35 -6.40 -11.73
CA SER A 106 -11.44 -6.20 -13.18
C SER A 106 -10.09 -5.83 -13.81
N PHE A 107 -9.28 -5.02 -13.12
CA PHE A 107 -7.94 -4.67 -13.56
C PHE A 107 -6.99 -5.89 -13.57
N ILE A 108 -7.02 -6.68 -12.50
CA ILE A 108 -6.23 -7.91 -12.38
C ILE A 108 -6.61 -8.89 -13.51
N TYR A 109 -7.91 -9.14 -13.73
CA TYR A 109 -8.38 -10.06 -14.76
C TYR A 109 -8.15 -9.57 -16.20
N GLN A 110 -8.11 -8.25 -16.44
CA GLN A 110 -7.78 -7.72 -17.77
C GLN A 110 -6.29 -7.87 -18.07
N THR A 111 -5.45 -7.68 -17.06
CA THR A 111 -4.00 -7.88 -17.15
C THR A 111 -3.68 -9.36 -17.33
N ASP A 112 -4.38 -10.23 -16.60
CA ASP A 112 -4.24 -11.69 -16.70
C ASP A 112 -4.83 -12.24 -18.02
N ARG A 113 -5.89 -11.65 -18.58
CA ARG A 113 -6.40 -12.02 -19.92
C ARG A 113 -5.41 -11.75 -21.06
N LYS A 114 -4.43 -10.87 -20.88
CA LYS A 114 -3.29 -10.74 -21.82
C LYS A 114 -2.20 -11.80 -21.58
N ALA A 115 -2.19 -12.47 -20.43
CA ALA A 115 -1.20 -13.48 -20.03
C ALA A 115 -1.72 -14.93 -20.04
N GLY A 116 -3.03 -15.15 -19.99
CA GLY A 116 -3.65 -16.48 -19.90
C GLY A 116 -5.14 -16.42 -20.17
N ALA A 117 -5.54 -16.58 -21.43
CA ALA A 117 -6.93 -16.82 -21.77
C ALA A 117 -7.42 -18.10 -21.07
N LEU A 118 -8.53 -18.01 -20.33
CA LEU A 118 -9.33 -19.12 -19.82
C LEU A 118 -8.63 -20.09 -18.84
N SER A 119 -8.83 -19.88 -17.53
CA SER A 119 -8.90 -21.02 -16.62
C SER A 119 -10.00 -20.82 -15.57
N GLY A 120 -11.24 -21.14 -15.96
CA GLY A 120 -12.12 -21.89 -15.06
C GLY A 120 -13.42 -21.26 -14.53
N ALA A 121 -13.55 -19.95 -14.32
CA ALA A 121 -14.56 -19.49 -13.35
C ALA A 121 -15.83 -18.78 -13.87
N LEU A 122 -16.11 -18.76 -15.17
CA LEU A 122 -17.43 -18.30 -15.67
C LEU A 122 -17.91 -19.09 -16.89
N ALA A 123 -17.79 -20.42 -16.85
CA ALA A 123 -18.68 -21.25 -17.63
C ALA A 123 -20.08 -21.10 -17.02
N ALA A 124 -20.85 -20.16 -17.56
CA ALA A 124 -22.27 -20.02 -17.30
C ALA A 124 -22.95 -21.41 -17.32
N PRO A 125 -23.95 -21.68 -16.46
CA PRO A 125 -24.70 -22.92 -16.56
C PRO A 125 -25.34 -22.95 -17.95
N ARG A 126 -24.85 -23.82 -18.83
CA ARG A 126 -25.55 -24.14 -20.06
C ARG A 126 -26.90 -24.70 -19.62
N GLY A 127 -27.97 -24.06 -20.09
CA GLY A 127 -29.33 -24.53 -19.89
C GLY A 127 -29.39 -26.01 -20.26
N SER A 128 -29.63 -26.84 -19.24
CA SER A 128 -30.00 -28.22 -19.45
C SER A 128 -31.43 -28.24 -19.95
N GLU A 129 -31.52 -28.43 -21.26
CA GLU A 129 -32.67 -28.88 -22.01
C GLU A 129 -33.35 -30.05 -21.28
N GLY A 130 -34.67 -29.97 -21.13
CA GLY A 130 -35.52 -31.04 -20.62
C GLY A 130 -36.84 -31.03 -21.36
N GLY A 131 -36.78 -31.37 -22.65
CA GLY A 131 -37.96 -31.79 -23.40
C GLY A 131 -38.41 -33.21 -22.99
N ALA A 132 -39.65 -33.53 -23.37
CA ALA A 132 -40.45 -34.72 -23.04
C ALA A 132 -41.09 -34.64 -21.64
N LEU A 133 -42.41 -34.74 -21.49
CA LEU A 133 -43.26 -35.80 -22.03
C LEU A 133 -44.66 -35.26 -22.38
N GLY A 134 -45.18 -35.70 -23.53
CA GLY A 134 -46.61 -35.69 -23.83
C GLY A 134 -47.32 -36.92 -23.27
#